data_AF-A0A2W1JMF1-F1
#
_entry.id   AF-A0A2W1JMF1-F1
#
_cell.length_a   1.000
_cell.length_b   1.000
_cell.length_c   1.000
_cell.angle_alpha   90.00
_cell.angle_beta   90.00
_cell.angle_gamma   90.00
#
_symmetry.space_group_name_H-M   'P 1'
#
loop_
_entity.id
_entity.type
_entity.pdbx_description
1 polymer ?
#
loop_
_entity_poly.entity_id
_entity_poly.type
_entity_poly.pdbx_seq_one_letter_code
_entity_poly.pdbx_strand_id
1 'polypeptide(L)'
;MSSLAIIDAFSALPDVRRTAGLRHQKAFCLALFTLSIAAGNRGFLSIGDWLKSYHDALLELFNPPKHRLPSYSTIRRVLLGTDESHFAQSLTRFFEIALITLNAAITFV
;
A
#
# COMPACT_ATOMS: atom_id res chain seq x y z
N MET A 1 14.13 -7.08 12.88
CA MET A 1 13.67 -5.69 12.67
C MET A 1 12.16 -5.73 12.60
N SER A 2 11.47 -4.96 13.42
CA SER A 2 10.01 -4.87 13.35
C SER A 2 9.64 -4.16 12.06
N SER A 3 8.98 -4.88 11.15
CA SER A 3 8.40 -4.30 9.95
C SER A 3 7.21 -3.42 10.33
N LEU A 4 6.95 -2.35 9.58
CA LEU A 4 5.78 -1.52 9.81
C LEU A 4 4.51 -2.33 9.47
N ALA A 5 3.47 -2.23 10.31
CA ALA A 5 2.24 -3.01 10.13
C ALA A 5 1.61 -2.86 8.73
N ILE A 6 1.71 -1.67 8.13
CA ILE A 6 1.22 -1.41 6.77
C ILE A 6 2.04 -2.12 5.67
N ILE A 7 3.34 -2.38 5.89
CA ILE A 7 4.12 -3.23 5.00
C ILE A 7 3.65 -4.68 5.15
N ASP A 8 3.47 -5.13 6.39
CA ASP A 8 3.09 -6.52 6.69
C ASP A 8 1.72 -6.86 6.11
N ALA A 9 0.79 -5.90 6.09
CA ALA A 9 -0.52 -6.00 5.45
C ALA A 9 -0.44 -6.46 3.98
N PHE A 10 0.63 -6.11 3.28
CA PHE A 10 0.80 -6.42 1.86
C PHE A 10 1.86 -7.51 1.59
N SER A 11 2.49 -8.06 2.64
CA SER A 11 3.60 -9.02 2.52
C SER A 11 3.20 -10.33 1.82
N ALA A 12 1.95 -10.76 1.99
CA ALA A 12 1.42 -11.99 1.40
C ALA A 12 0.98 -11.83 -0.07
N LEU A 13 0.98 -10.61 -0.62
CA LEU A 13 0.56 -10.39 -2.00
C LEU A 13 1.61 -10.91 -2.99
N PRO A 14 1.24 -11.76 -3.96
CA PRO A 14 2.19 -12.30 -4.93
C PRO A 14 2.79 -11.18 -5.78
N ASP A 15 4.09 -11.27 -6.04
CA ASP A 15 4.82 -10.32 -6.89
C ASP A 15 5.23 -11.01 -8.19
N VAL A 16 4.38 -10.84 -9.22
CA VAL A 16 4.59 -11.43 -10.56
C VAL A 16 5.60 -10.67 -11.42
N ARG A 17 6.22 -9.61 -10.87
CA ARG A 17 7.22 -8.82 -11.59
C ARG A 17 8.49 -9.64 -11.77
N ARG A 18 9.12 -9.53 -12.94
CA ARG A 18 10.43 -10.14 -13.22
C ARG A 18 11.47 -9.66 -12.22
N THR A 19 12.51 -10.46 -11.97
CA THR A 19 13.58 -10.17 -10.98
C THR A 19 14.22 -8.79 -11.13
N ALA A 20 14.39 -8.30 -12.37
CA ALA A 20 14.88 -6.95 -12.64
C ALA A 20 13.97 -5.82 -12.12
N GLY A 21 12.68 -6.09 -11.93
CA GLY A 21 11.67 -5.19 -11.38
C GLY A 21 11.54 -5.19 -9.85
N LEU A 22 12.29 -6.06 -9.15
CA LEU A 22 12.20 -6.24 -7.69
C LEU A 22 13.10 -5.29 -6.88
N ARG A 23 13.61 -4.22 -7.50
CA ARG A 23 14.47 -3.22 -6.82
C ARG A 23 13.79 -2.58 -5.60
N HIS A 24 12.47 -2.44 -5.65
CA HIS A 24 11.62 -2.07 -4.53
C HIS A 24 10.57 -3.17 -4.35
N GLN A 25 10.46 -3.69 -3.12
CA GLN A 25 9.49 -4.72 -2.78
C GLN A 25 8.06 -4.23 -3.03
N LYS A 26 7.17 -5.10 -3.50
CA LYS A 26 5.77 -4.75 -3.81
C LYS A 26 5.05 -4.18 -2.60
N ALA A 27 5.19 -4.82 -1.44
CA ALA A 27 4.59 -4.36 -0.19
C ALA A 27 4.99 -2.92 0.16
N PHE A 28 6.26 -2.58 0.00
CA PHE A 28 6.75 -1.21 0.24
C PHE A 28 6.13 -0.18 -0.72
N CYS A 29 6.05 -0.51 -2.01
CA CYS A 29 5.39 0.35 -3.00
C CYS A 29 3.89 0.55 -2.69
N LEU A 30 3.20 -0.50 -2.25
CA LEU A 30 1.78 -0.45 -1.89
C LEU A 30 1.55 0.34 -0.60
N ALA A 31 2.43 0.20 0.40
CA ALA A 31 2.38 1.00 1.61
C ALA A 31 2.53 2.50 1.33
N LEU A 32 3.52 2.89 0.50
CA LEU A 32 3.69 4.28 0.08
C LEU A 32 2.50 4.80 -0.72
N PHE A 33 1.93 3.98 -1.60
CA PHE A 33 0.71 4.33 -2.33
C PHE A 33 -0.45 4.60 -1.37
N THR A 34 -0.77 3.65 -0.48
CA THR A 34 -1.85 3.80 0.50
C THR A 34 -1.65 5.05 1.38
N LEU A 35 -0.44 5.28 1.89
CA LEU A 35 -0.13 6.45 2.70
C LEU A 35 -0.29 7.75 1.91
N SER A 36 0.14 7.78 0.64
CA SER A 36 -0.02 8.96 -0.21
C SER A 36 -1.50 9.30 -0.46
N ILE A 37 -2.35 8.30 -0.65
CA ILE A 37 -3.80 8.49 -0.78
C ILE A 37 -4.40 9.00 0.54
N ALA A 38 -4.00 8.42 1.68
CA ALA A 38 -4.42 8.88 3.00
C ALA A 38 -3.98 10.32 3.29
N ALA A 39 -2.82 10.74 2.77
CA ALA A 39 -2.33 12.11 2.81
C ALA A 39 -3.05 13.07 1.83
N GLY A 40 -4.07 12.60 1.10
CA GLY A 40 -4.91 13.41 0.23
C GLY A 40 -4.41 13.57 -1.21
N ASN A 41 -3.37 12.83 -1.62
CA ASN A 41 -2.85 12.92 -2.99
C ASN A 41 -3.85 12.35 -4.00
N ARG A 42 -4.09 13.12 -5.07
CA ARG A 42 -4.98 12.72 -6.18
C ARG A 42 -4.15 12.57 -7.46
N GLY A 43 -3.97 11.32 -7.89
CA GLY A 43 -3.23 10.97 -9.10
C GLY A 43 -1.70 10.82 -8.89
N PHE A 44 -1.01 10.27 -9.88
CA PHE A 44 0.39 9.87 -9.71
C PHE A 44 1.41 11.01 -9.68
N LEU A 45 1.11 12.16 -10.30
CA LEU A 45 2.00 13.32 -10.25
C LEU A 45 2.06 13.91 -8.84
N SER A 46 0.91 14.10 -8.19
CA SER A 46 0.86 14.57 -6.80
C SER A 46 1.53 13.60 -5.84
N ILE A 47 1.36 12.29 -6.03
CA ILE A 47 2.13 11.27 -5.29
C ILE A 47 3.64 11.46 -5.49
N GLY A 48 4.08 11.72 -6.73
CA GLY A 48 5.47 11.98 -7.04
C GLY A 48 6.04 13.22 -6.35
N ASP A 49 5.25 14.29 -6.26
CA ASP A 49 5.65 15.51 -5.56
C ASP A 49 5.65 15.31 -4.04
N TRP A 50 4.66 14.63 -3.49
CA TRP A 50 4.60 14.26 -2.07
C TRP A 50 5.80 13.40 -1.65
N LEU A 51 6.19 12.40 -2.45
CA LEU A 51 7.38 11.59 -2.18
C LEU A 51 8.68 12.42 -2.15
N LYS A 52 8.76 13.49 -2.94
CA LYS A 52 9.92 14.41 -2.92
C LYS A 52 9.86 15.32 -1.70
N SER A 53 8.71 15.91 -1.41
CA SER A 53 8.53 16.83 -0.29
C SER A 53 8.77 16.18 1.07
N TYR A 54 8.40 14.90 1.22
CA TYR A 54 8.56 14.14 2.46
C TYR A 54 9.68 13.09 2.38
N HIS A 55 10.62 13.24 1.45
CA HIS A 55 11.62 12.23 1.12
C HIS A 55 12.37 11.69 2.35
N ASP A 56 12.97 12.57 3.14
CA ASP A 56 13.84 12.18 4.25
C ASP A 56 13.02 11.57 5.40
N ALA A 57 11.87 12.15 5.72
CA ALA A 57 10.95 11.63 6.72
C ALA A 57 10.44 10.21 6.36
N LEU A 58 10.15 9.97 5.07
CA LEU A 58 9.74 8.65 4.59
C LEU A 58 10.91 7.65 4.60
N LEU A 59 12.13 8.08 4.29
CA LEU A 59 13.31 7.23 4.40
C LEU A 59 13.62 6.84 5.84
N GLU A 60 13.48 7.77 6.78
CA GLU A 60 13.62 7.51 8.21
C GLU A 60 12.56 6.53 8.69
N LEU A 61 11.28 6.78 8.36
CA LEU A 61 10.15 5.96 8.78
C LEU A 61 10.26 4.51 8.26
N PHE A 62 10.52 4.35 6.97
CA PHE A 62 10.48 3.04 6.32
C PHE A 62 11.84 2.31 6.31
N ASN A 63 12.94 3.04 6.51
CA ASN A 63 14.31 2.56 6.49
C ASN A 63 14.58 1.45 5.43
N PRO A 64 14.31 1.72 4.12
CA PRO A 64 14.41 0.68 3.10
C PRO A 64 15.87 0.24 2.87
N PRO A 65 16.14 -1.02 2.47
CA PRO A 65 17.50 -1.59 2.43
C PRO A 65 18.55 -0.84 1.60
N LYS A 66 18.12 -0.03 0.63
CA LYS A 66 19.00 0.77 -0.24
C LYS A 66 18.86 2.28 -0.01
N HIS A 67 18.23 2.68 1.10
CA HIS A 67 17.96 4.07 1.48
C HIS A 67 17.41 4.92 0.32
N ARG A 68 16.47 4.33 -0.44
CA ARG A 68 15.87 4.95 -1.63
C ARG A 68 14.38 4.66 -1.70
N LEU A 69 13.62 5.70 -2.02
CA LEU A 69 12.20 5.58 -2.34
C LEU A 69 11.99 5.16 -3.80
N PRO A 70 10.92 4.41 -4.12
CA PRO A 70 10.50 4.19 -5.49
C PRO A 70 10.00 5.50 -6.12
N SER A 71 10.19 5.66 -7.43
CA SER A 71 9.54 6.73 -8.18
C SER A 71 8.03 6.49 -8.31
N TYR A 72 7.25 7.55 -8.59
CA TYR A 72 5.81 7.40 -8.86
C TYR A 72 5.55 6.43 -10.02
N SER A 73 6.39 6.43 -11.07
CA SER A 73 6.29 5.49 -12.19
C SER A 73 6.55 4.04 -11.77
N THR A 74 7.38 3.83 -10.73
CA THR A 74 7.59 2.51 -10.14
C THR A 74 6.36 2.07 -9.36
N ILE A 75 5.80 2.94 -8.51
CA ILE A 75 4.55 2.68 -7.79
C ILE A 75 3.41 2.37 -8.75
N ARG A 76 3.22 3.17 -9.81
CA ARG A 76 2.21 2.94 -10.86
C ARG A 76 2.35 1.55 -11.49
N ARG A 77 3.58 1.13 -11.83
CA ARG A 77 3.81 -0.21 -12.41
C ARG A 77 3.49 -1.34 -11.43
N VAL A 78 3.77 -1.15 -10.13
CA VAL A 78 3.36 -2.12 -9.11
C VAL A 78 1.84 -2.20 -9.03
N LEU A 79 1.16 -1.06 -9.01
CA LEU A 79 -0.29 -1.00 -8.91
C LEU A 79 -0.97 -1.69 -10.10
N LEU A 80 -0.52 -1.41 -11.33
CA LEU A 80 -1.04 -2.05 -12.55
C LEU A 80 -0.82 -3.57 -12.60
N GLY A 81 0.20 -4.08 -11.89
CA GLY A 81 0.47 -5.51 -11.78
C GLY A 81 -0.09 -6.15 -10.49
N THR A 82 -0.91 -5.42 -9.74
CA THR A 82 -1.50 -5.89 -8.48
C THR A 82 -2.96 -6.22 -8.70
N ASP A 83 -3.36 -7.41 -8.27
CA ASP A 83 -4.76 -7.79 -8.24
C ASP A 83 -5.53 -6.89 -7.27
N GLU A 84 -6.55 -6.21 -7.79
CA GLU A 84 -7.34 -5.23 -7.05
C GLU A 84 -8.10 -5.88 -5.88
N SER A 85 -8.66 -7.06 -6.08
CA SER A 85 -9.46 -7.76 -5.06
C SER A 85 -8.58 -8.16 -3.87
N HIS A 86 -7.40 -8.72 -4.11
CA HIS A 86 -6.46 -9.07 -3.06
C HIS A 86 -5.90 -7.83 -2.34
N PHE A 87 -5.65 -6.73 -3.06
CA PHE A 87 -5.22 -5.48 -2.45
C PHE A 87 -6.31 -4.91 -1.52
N ALA A 88 -7.55 -4.82 -2.00
CA ALA A 88 -8.69 -4.37 -1.20
C ALA A 88 -8.94 -5.27 0.01
N GLN A 89 -8.81 -6.59 -0.14
CA GLN A 89 -8.94 -7.54 0.96
C GLN A 89 -7.83 -7.36 2.01
N SER A 90 -6.60 -7.07 1.58
CA SER A 90 -5.49 -6.78 2.49
C SER A 90 -5.78 -5.54 3.34
N LEU A 91 -6.29 -4.47 2.71
CA LEU A 91 -6.71 -3.26 3.43
C LEU A 91 -7.89 -3.53 4.37
N THR A 92 -8.89 -4.29 3.94
CA THR A 92 -10.06 -4.66 4.75
C THR A 92 -9.62 -5.37 6.03
N ARG A 93 -8.70 -6.34 5.92
CA ARG A 93 -8.14 -7.03 7.08
C ARG A 93 -7.31 -6.10 7.96
N PHE A 94 -6.46 -5.27 7.35
CA PHE A 94 -5.60 -4.33 8.07
C PHE A 94 -6.38 -3.32 8.91
N PHE A 95 -7.51 -2.83 8.38
CA PHE A 95 -8.39 -1.88 9.08
C PHE A 95 -9.47 -2.56 9.92
N GLU A 96 -9.46 -3.90 10.00
CA GLU A 96 -10.47 -4.68 10.73
C GLU A 96 -11.91 -4.33 10.31
N ILE A 97 -12.09 -4.04 9.02
CA ILE A 97 -13.41 -3.67 8.48
C ILE A 97 -14.26 -4.94 8.41
N ALA A 98 -15.21 -5.06 9.33
CA ALA A 98 -16.23 -6.10 9.28
C ALA A 98 -17.42 -5.65 8.43
N LEU A 99 -17.91 -6.54 7.55
CA LEU A 99 -19.23 -6.36 6.95
C LEU A 99 -20.27 -6.50 8.06
N ILE A 100 -20.96 -5.42 8.40
CA ILE A 100 -22.16 -5.50 9.23
C ILE A 100 -23.21 -6.21 8.38
N THR A 101 -23.42 -7.49 8.62
CA THR A 101 -24.55 -8.20 8.05
C THR A 101 -25.80 -7.66 8.76
N LEU A 102 -26.72 -7.05 8.01
CA LEU A 102 -28.06 -6.67 8.48
C LEU A 102 -28.84 -7.95 8.82
N ASN A 103 -28.53 -8.56 9.97
CA ASN A 103 -29.36 -9.59 10.62
C ASN A 103 -29.82 -9.09 12.01
N ALA A 104 -29.98 -7.78 12.15
CA ALA A 104 -30.77 -7.22 13.24
C ALA A 104 -32.26 -7.28 12.84
N ALA A 105 -32.90 -8.39 13.20
CA ALA A 105 -34.32 -8.49 13.51
C ALA A 105 -35.32 -7.86 12.52
N ILE A 106 -35.67 -8.60 11.47
CA ILE A 106 -37.10 -8.71 11.10
C ILE A 106 -37.62 -9.97 11.80
N THR A 107 -37.76 -9.85 13.11
CA THR A 107 -38.65 -10.69 13.90
C THR A 107 -39.42 -9.73 14.79
N PHE A 108 -40.41 -9.08 14.19
CA PHE A 108 -41.57 -8.60 14.92
C PHE A 108 -42.77 -9.25 14.25
N VAL A 109 -43.33 -10.19 15.01
CA VAL A 109 -44.74 -10.61 15.13
C VAL A 109 -45.65 -10.25 13.96
#